data_AF-A0A0D1ANZ4-F1
#
_entry.id   AF-A0A0D1ANZ4-F1
#
_cell.length_a   1.000
_cell.length_b   1.000
_cell.length_c   1.000
_cell.angle_alpha   90.00
_cell.angle_beta   90.00
_cell.angle_gamma   90.00
#
_symmetry.space_group_name_H-M   'P 1'
#
loop_
_entity.id
_entity.type
_entity.pdbx_description
1 polymer ?
#
loop_
_entity_poly.entity_id
_entity_poly.type
_entity_poly.pdbx_seq_one_letter_code
_entity_poly.pdbx_strand_id
1 'polypeptide(L)'
;MMNKKIYERYKKNVENDLRNYPYWLLAIETPGLGSPNRWGQIKQNGYSHTSTVEEDMLRDMEKSWKVDVITKVLGQIDPTSKKIIEEWYFRDIMTREEIQESLSLDKNKFYYFRNRTLKKFMAALNYI
;
A
#
# COMPACT_ATOMS: atom_id res chain seq x y z
N MET A 1 0.43 -25.53 -4.49
CA MET A 1 -0.37 -24.70 -3.56
C MET A 1 0.58 -23.81 -2.76
N MET A 2 0.39 -22.50 -2.74
CA MET A 2 1.27 -21.59 -1.99
C MET A 2 1.10 -21.81 -0.47
N ASN A 3 2.21 -21.84 0.27
CA ASN A 3 2.19 -21.99 1.72
C ASN A 3 1.43 -20.83 2.38
N LYS A 4 0.48 -21.15 3.28
CA LYS A 4 -0.32 -20.15 4.02
C LYS A 4 0.53 -19.09 4.71
N LYS A 5 1.66 -19.48 5.32
CA LYS A 5 2.57 -18.54 5.99
C LYS A 5 3.20 -17.55 5.00
N ILE A 6 3.56 -18.03 3.81
CA ILE A 6 4.13 -17.19 2.75
C ILE A 6 3.07 -16.22 2.22
N TYR A 7 1.84 -16.68 2.01
CA TYR A 7 0.73 -15.81 1.60
C TYR A 7 0.46 -14.69 2.59
N GLU A 8 0.36 -14.99 3.90
CA GLU A 8 0.11 -13.95 4.91
C GLU A 8 1.26 -12.95 4.99
N ARG A 9 2.51 -13.38 4.79
CA ARG A 9 3.66 -12.46 4.70
C ARG A 9 3.52 -11.51 3.50
N TYR A 10 3.23 -12.03 2.32
CA TYR A 10 3.06 -11.21 1.12
C TYR A 10 1.87 -10.26 1.23
N LYS A 11 0.78 -10.73 1.84
CA LYS A 11 -0.37 -9.88 2.15
C LYS A 11 0.03 -8.71 3.02
N LYS A 12 0.75 -8.96 4.11
CA LYS A 12 1.22 -7.91 5.00
C LYS A 12 2.14 -6.92 4.29
N ASN A 13 3.01 -7.39 3.40
CA ASN A 13 3.89 -6.52 2.62
C ASN A 13 3.09 -5.61 1.67
N VAL A 14 2.13 -6.16 0.92
CA VAL A 14 1.24 -5.37 0.06
C VAL A 14 0.41 -4.38 0.86
N GLU A 15 -0.15 -4.80 1.99
CA GLU A 15 -0.90 -3.89 2.86
C GLU A 15 -0.03 -2.73 3.38
N ASN A 16 1.25 -2.98 3.63
CA ASN A 16 2.22 -1.95 4.02
C ASN A 16 2.55 -1.03 2.84
N ASP A 17 2.79 -1.57 1.65
CA ASP A 17 3.05 -0.77 0.44
C ASP A 17 1.86 0.13 0.10
N LEU A 18 0.63 -0.39 0.19
CA LEU A 18 -0.59 0.40 0.00
C LEU A 18 -0.73 1.52 1.04
N ARG A 19 -0.33 1.30 2.30
CA ARG A 19 -0.36 2.34 3.33
C ARG A 19 0.70 3.41 3.16
N ASN A 20 1.85 3.05 2.59
CA ASN A 20 2.92 4.00 2.31
C ASN A 20 2.73 4.74 0.98
N TYR A 21 1.95 4.18 0.05
CA TYR A 21 1.70 4.75 -1.27
C TYR A 21 1.37 6.25 -1.26
N PRO A 22 0.44 6.77 -0.43
CA PRO A 22 0.14 8.21 -0.44
C PRO A 22 1.35 9.07 -0.07
N TYR A 23 2.19 8.60 0.85
CA TYR A 23 3.39 9.30 1.29
C TYR A 23 4.47 9.26 0.22
N TRP A 24 4.65 8.12 -0.46
CA TRP A 24 5.58 8.02 -1.59
C TRP A 24 5.14 8.89 -2.77
N LEU A 25 3.84 8.91 -3.09
CA LEU A 25 3.30 9.76 -4.14
C LEU A 25 3.56 11.24 -3.82
N LEU A 26 3.25 11.69 -2.61
CA LEU A 26 3.54 13.05 -2.17
C LEU A 26 5.04 13.37 -2.25
N ALA A 27 5.92 12.46 -1.81
CA ALA A 27 7.37 12.67 -1.88
C ALA A 27 7.86 12.89 -3.31
N ILE A 28 7.33 12.12 -4.26
CA ILE A 28 7.66 12.21 -5.69
C ILE A 28 7.12 13.51 -6.29
N GLU A 29 5.91 13.92 -5.92
CA GLU A 29 5.28 15.14 -6.42
C GLU A 29 5.83 16.43 -5.78
N THR A 30 6.49 16.33 -4.62
CA THR A 30 7.04 17.47 -3.88
C THR A 30 8.54 17.34 -3.57
N PRO A 31 9.39 17.21 -4.60
CA PRO A 31 10.82 17.06 -4.39
C PRO A 31 11.39 18.29 -3.65
N GLY A 32 12.26 18.04 -2.66
CA GLY A 32 12.91 19.08 -1.88
C GLY A 32 12.16 19.56 -0.63
N LEU A 33 10.90 19.12 -0.40
CA LEU A 33 10.15 19.43 0.83
C LEU A 33 10.35 18.39 1.96
N GLY A 34 11.31 17.47 1.78
CA GLY A 34 11.51 16.31 2.64
C GLY A 34 10.55 15.16 2.32
N SER A 35 10.68 14.05 3.05
CA SER A 35 9.80 12.88 2.85
C SER A 35 8.66 12.92 3.88
N PRO A 36 7.39 12.96 3.46
CA PRO A 36 6.27 12.81 4.37
C PRO A 36 6.33 11.40 4.98
N ASN A 37 6.10 11.33 6.30
CA ASN A 37 6.22 10.09 7.06
C ASN A 37 4.91 9.76 7.77
N ARG A 38 4.62 8.47 7.87
CA ARG A 38 3.49 7.97 8.67
C ARG A 38 3.84 8.06 10.17
N TRP A 39 3.35 9.11 10.82
CA TRP A 39 3.52 9.33 12.26
C TRP A 39 2.99 8.12 13.04
N GLY A 40 3.82 7.58 13.96
CA GLY A 40 3.49 6.39 14.76
C GLY A 40 4.12 5.05 14.31
N GLN A 41 4.76 5.00 13.14
CA GLN A 41 5.56 3.83 12.69
C GLN A 41 7.08 4.08 12.70
N ILE A 42 7.53 5.18 13.28
CA ILE A 42 8.96 5.43 13.52
C ILE A 42 9.42 4.40 14.55
N LYS A 43 9.82 3.21 14.08
CA LYS A 43 10.86 2.49 14.78
C LYS A 43 12.05 3.44 14.75
N GLN A 44 12.55 3.81 15.93
CA GLN A 44 13.93 4.28 16.05
C GLN A 44 14.84 3.14 15.59
N ASN A 45 14.89 2.90 14.28
CA ASN A 45 15.96 2.11 13.70
C ASN A 45 17.17 3.00 13.90
N GLY A 46 18.06 2.55 14.79
CA GLY A 46 19.28 3.27 15.13
C GLY A 46 19.94 3.79 13.86
N TYR A 47 20.35 5.05 13.91
CA TYR A 47 21.07 5.74 12.85
C TYR A 47 22.17 4.82 12.31
N SER A 48 21.93 4.20 11.15
CA SER A 48 22.95 3.42 10.46
C SER A 48 23.85 4.43 9.78
N HIS A 49 25.05 4.64 10.33
CA HIS A 49 26.06 5.59 9.85
C HIS A 49 26.64 5.25 8.45
N THR A 50 25.98 4.40 7.66
CA THR A 50 26.55 3.81 6.45
C THR A 50 25.64 3.86 5.21
N SER A 51 24.51 4.58 5.22
CA SER A 51 23.70 4.74 3.99
C SER A 51 24.55 5.39 2.90
N THR A 52 24.81 4.66 1.82
CA THR A 52 25.51 5.20 0.65
C THR A 52 24.51 5.91 -0.26
N VAL A 53 25.00 6.86 -1.06
CA VAL A 53 24.17 7.55 -2.08
C VAL A 53 23.50 6.54 -3.01
N GLU A 54 24.19 5.45 -3.35
CA GLU A 54 23.67 4.38 -4.20
C GLU A 54 22.47 3.65 -3.57
N GLU A 55 22.54 3.33 -2.27
CA GLU A 55 21.44 2.69 -1.55
C GLU A 55 20.20 3.59 -1.49
N ASP A 56 20.39 4.89 -1.26
CA ASP A 56 19.28 5.84 -1.24
C ASP A 56 18.65 6.00 -2.63
N MET A 57 19.47 6.05 -3.69
CA MET A 57 18.96 6.05 -5.07
C MET A 57 18.15 4.79 -5.38
N LEU A 58 18.63 3.60 -4.99
CA LEU A 58 17.90 2.35 -5.21
C LEU A 58 16.54 2.34 -4.49
N ARG A 59 16.48 2.86 -3.26
CA ARG A 59 15.22 2.97 -2.50
C ARG A 59 14.23 3.91 -3.17
N ASP A 60 14.69 5.04 -3.70
CA ASP A 60 13.82 6.00 -4.37
C ASP A 60 13.33 5.48 -5.73
N MET A 61 14.17 4.71 -6.45
CA MET A 61 13.74 3.97 -7.63
C MET A 61 12.68 2.92 -7.30
N GLU A 62 12.84 2.16 -6.21
CA GLU A 62 11.85 1.18 -5.77
C GLU A 62 10.51 1.87 -5.44
N LYS A 63 10.52 2.96 -4.67
CA LYS A 63 9.29 3.71 -4.33
C LYS A 63 8.59 4.22 -5.58
N SER A 64 9.34 4.79 -6.52
CA SER A 64 8.79 5.33 -7.78
C SER A 64 8.13 4.23 -8.60
N TRP A 65 8.80 3.09 -8.76
CA TRP A 65 8.22 1.92 -9.43
C TRP A 65 6.94 1.42 -8.74
N LYS A 66 6.93 1.34 -7.41
CA LYS A 66 5.74 0.93 -6.65
C LYS A 66 4.58 1.90 -6.83
N VAL A 67 4.84 3.21 -6.79
CA VAL A 67 3.82 4.24 -7.03
C VAL A 67 3.22 4.08 -8.42
N ASP A 68 4.03 3.90 -9.44
CA ASP A 68 3.57 3.68 -10.81
C ASP A 68 2.70 2.42 -10.93
N VAL A 69 3.14 1.30 -10.37
CA VAL A 69 2.41 0.04 -10.39
C VAL A 69 1.08 0.16 -9.66
N ILE A 70 1.08 0.71 -8.43
CA ILE A 70 -0.13 0.87 -7.64
C ILE A 70 -1.13 1.77 -8.36
N THR A 71 -0.67 2.90 -8.91
CA THR A 71 -1.51 3.84 -9.68
C THR A 71 -2.16 3.15 -10.87
N LYS A 72 -1.39 2.38 -11.65
CA LYS A 72 -1.91 1.62 -12.80
C LYS A 72 -2.95 0.59 -12.38
N VAL A 73 -2.69 -0.17 -11.32
CA VAL A 73 -3.66 -1.17 -10.81
C VAL A 73 -4.94 -0.48 -10.35
N LEU A 74 -4.86 0.63 -9.61
CA LEU A 74 -6.03 1.42 -9.20
C LEU A 74 -6.86 1.91 -10.39
N GLY A 75 -6.23 2.23 -11.51
CA GLY A 75 -6.91 2.62 -12.75
C GLY A 75 -7.65 1.48 -13.46
N GLN A 76 -7.38 0.22 -13.10
CA GLN A 76 -7.90 -0.97 -13.80
C GLN A 76 -8.85 -1.84 -12.95
N ILE A 77 -8.98 -1.56 -11.65
CA ILE A 77 -9.92 -2.27 -10.78
C ILE A 77 -11.30 -1.60 -10.78
N ASP A 78 -12.32 -2.37 -10.40
CA ASP A 78 -13.68 -1.86 -10.32
C ASP A 78 -13.81 -0.75 -9.24
N PRO A 79 -14.77 0.19 -9.41
CA PRO A 79 -14.92 1.33 -8.50
C PRO A 79 -15.13 0.93 -7.03
N THR A 80 -15.86 -0.15 -6.77
CA THR A 80 -16.10 -0.65 -5.42
C THR A 80 -14.81 -1.10 -4.75
N SER A 81 -14.04 -1.95 -5.44
CA SER A 81 -12.72 -2.38 -4.94
C SER A 81 -11.77 -1.20 -4.76
N LYS A 82 -11.75 -0.24 -5.71
CA LYS A 82 -10.94 0.97 -5.62
C LYS A 82 -11.25 1.76 -4.35
N LYS A 83 -12.52 2.03 -4.10
CA LYS A 83 -12.96 2.79 -2.92
C LYS A 83 -12.62 2.08 -1.62
N ILE A 84 -12.76 0.75 -1.54
CA ILE A 84 -12.31 -0.02 -0.38
C ILE A 84 -10.81 0.19 -0.13
N ILE A 85 -9.98 0.13 -1.16
CA ILE A 85 -8.52 0.28 -1.00
C ILE A 85 -8.16 1.70 -0.55
N GLU A 86 -8.75 2.72 -1.17
CA GLU A 86 -8.49 4.12 -0.86
C GLU A 86 -8.90 4.48 0.59
N GLU A 87 -10.11 4.10 1.00
CA GLU A 87 -10.58 4.40 2.36
C GLU A 87 -9.81 3.59 3.42
N TRP A 88 -9.59 2.29 3.16
CA TRP A 88 -9.00 1.39 4.14
C TRP A 88 -7.49 1.52 4.32
N TYR A 89 -6.75 1.83 3.25
CA TYR A 89 -5.28 1.84 3.28
C TYR A 89 -4.68 3.23 3.12
N PHE A 90 -5.30 4.13 2.35
CA PHE A 90 -4.69 5.43 2.06
C PHE A 90 -5.10 6.48 3.08
N ARG A 91 -6.40 6.53 3.37
CA ARG A 91 -6.98 7.49 4.32
C ARG A 91 -6.88 6.97 5.75
N ASP A 92 -7.28 5.73 6.01
CA ASP A 92 -7.29 5.13 7.36
C ASP A 92 -8.16 5.96 8.36
N ILE A 93 -9.15 6.69 7.83
CA ILE A 93 -10.05 7.59 8.60
C ILE A 93 -11.37 6.88 8.93
N MET A 94 -11.85 6.02 8.02
CA MET A 94 -13.10 5.30 8.20
C MET A 94 -12.87 3.91 8.79
N THR A 95 -13.77 3.50 9.65
CA THR A 95 -13.91 2.12 10.14
C THR A 95 -14.46 1.21 9.05
N ARG A 96 -14.41 -0.10 9.31
CA ARG A 96 -14.92 -1.11 8.36
C ARG A 96 -16.42 -0.92 8.17
N GLU A 97 -17.12 -0.73 9.28
CA GLU A 97 -18.57 -0.57 9.36
C GLU A 97 -19.02 0.62 8.52
N GLU A 98 -18.33 1.76 8.63
CA GLU A 98 -18.63 2.97 7.86
C GLU A 98 -18.39 2.76 6.36
N ILE A 99 -17.30 2.08 5.98
CA ILE A 99 -17.04 1.77 4.56
C ILE A 99 -18.10 0.82 4.02
N GLN A 100 -18.46 -0.20 4.80
CA GLN A 100 -19.51 -1.15 4.45
C GLN A 100 -20.85 -0.46 4.25
N GLU A 101 -21.23 0.45 5.14
CA GLU A 101 -22.45 1.24 5.03
C GLU A 101 -22.42 2.13 3.78
N SER A 102 -21.32 2.87 3.56
CA SER A 102 -21.16 3.76 2.41
C SER A 102 -21.22 3.05 1.05
N LEU A 103 -20.86 1.76 1.01
CA LEU A 103 -20.86 0.93 -0.20
C LEU A 103 -22.04 -0.05 -0.25
N SER A 104 -22.91 -0.04 0.77
CA SER A 104 -24.01 -1.01 0.91
C SER A 104 -23.54 -2.48 0.82
N LEU A 105 -22.43 -2.80 1.49
CA LEU A 105 -21.81 -4.13 1.48
C LEU A 105 -21.96 -4.85 2.82
N ASP A 106 -22.37 -6.12 2.76
CA ASP A 106 -22.21 -7.01 3.90
C ASP A 106 -20.73 -7.37 4.14
N LYS A 107 -20.47 -7.93 5.32
CA LYS A 107 -19.11 -8.24 5.79
C LYS A 107 -18.38 -9.20 4.84
N ASN A 108 -19.08 -10.19 4.31
CA ASN A 108 -18.48 -11.21 3.46
C ASN A 108 -18.10 -10.61 2.11
N LYS A 109 -18.98 -9.79 1.52
CA LYS A 109 -18.69 -9.06 0.28
C LYS A 109 -17.53 -8.09 0.45
N PHE A 110 -17.47 -7.34 1.55
CA PHE A 110 -16.34 -6.46 1.84
C PHE A 110 -15.00 -7.22 1.80
N TYR A 111 -14.89 -8.32 2.54
CA TYR A 111 -13.66 -9.13 2.55
C TYR A 111 -13.40 -9.82 1.23
N TYR A 112 -14.43 -10.20 0.48
CA TYR A 112 -14.28 -10.76 -0.87
C TYR A 112 -13.61 -9.76 -1.83
N PHE A 113 -14.15 -8.55 -1.96
CA PHE A 113 -13.58 -7.51 -2.82
C PHE A 113 -12.17 -7.11 -2.37
N ARG A 114 -11.99 -6.89 -1.07
CA ARG A 114 -10.68 -6.54 -0.49
C ARG A 114 -9.64 -7.61 -0.78
N ASN A 115 -9.90 -8.86 -0.41
CA ASN A 115 -8.90 -9.93 -0.55
C ASN A 115 -8.60 -10.26 -2.02
N ARG A 116 -9.61 -10.21 -2.89
CA ARG A 116 -9.42 -10.38 -4.34
C ARG A 116 -8.54 -9.27 -4.90
N THR A 117 -8.74 -8.04 -4.47
CA THR A 117 -7.95 -6.89 -4.91
C THR A 117 -6.52 -6.92 -4.37
N LEU A 118 -6.32 -7.31 -3.11
CA LEU A 118 -4.96 -7.53 -2.57
C LEU A 118 -4.17 -8.55 -3.39
N LYS A 119 -4.81 -9.62 -3.89
CA LYS A 119 -4.14 -10.57 -4.77
C LYS A 119 -3.69 -9.96 -6.10
N LYS A 120 -4.46 -9.03 -6.66
CA LYS A 120 -4.06 -8.29 -7.87
C LYS A 120 -2.81 -7.45 -7.59
N PHE A 121 -2.77 -6.77 -6.44
CA PHE A 121 -1.58 -6.02 -6.02
C PHE A 121 -0.39 -6.93 -5.72
N MET A 122 -0.58 -8.10 -5.10
CA MET A 122 0.50 -9.07 -4.89
C MET A 122 1.16 -9.48 -6.21
N ALA A 123 0.35 -9.78 -7.24
CA ALA A 123 0.87 -10.15 -8.55
C ALA A 123 1.58 -8.96 -9.22
N ALA A 124 0.97 -7.77 -9.19
CA ALA A 124 1.51 -6.58 -9.82
C ALA A 124 2.84 -6.10 -9.18
N LEU A 125 2.96 -6.24 -7.86
CA LEU A 125 4.17 -5.90 -7.09
C LEU A 125 5.16 -7.07 -7.02
N ASN A 126 4.96 -8.13 -7.82
CA ASN A 126 5.87 -9.28 -7.94
C ASN A 126 6.13 -10.01 -6.60
N TYR A 127 5.12 -10.12 -5.74
CA TYR A 127 5.19 -10.94 -4.53
C TYR A 127 4.83 -12.41 -4.80
N ILE A 128 4.03 -12.68 -5.84
CA ILE A 128 3.53 -14.03 -6.20
C ILE A 128 3.69 -14.32 -7.68
#